data_AF-A0A9E5FRF7-F1
#
_entry.id   AF-A0A9E5FRF7-F1
#
_cell.length_a   1.000
_cell.length_b   1.000
_cell.length_c   1.000
_cell.angle_alpha   90.00
_cell.angle_beta   90.00
_cell.angle_gamma   90.00
#
_symmetry.space_group_name_H-M   'P 1'
#
loop_
_entity.id
_entity.type
_entity.pdbx_description
1 polymer ?
#
loop_
_entity_poly.entity_id
_entity_poly.type
_entity_poly.pdbx_seq_one_letter_code
_entity_poly.pdbx_strand_id
1 'polypeptide(L)'
;MQLPPAPSHEEIVTKFNLEILKSPADLAIRNGDIALTKSGDLMLNNEHYSAMRRFVSAWRFNAPMLKSLFDLTMVVSSRSKDLKGSLDQILDHHLDPNQKPFSPGSTALSRRIALNEEIAANMMGSESCAGAILLNLTGFLQALRDDIDATRTDWECTAPLIHGHSVGVIFVAASNYFRHWDEWRKTSPPTTRQATSMAVLNAVLDSAGAKKGTQRLLGVEGICTKILDVLSDGDFEKLSERVFAFANGLKPGP
;
A
#
# COMPACT_ATOMS: atom_id res chain seq x y z
N MET A 1 6.70 -20.75 -9.25
CA MET A 1 6.87 -20.25 -7.87
C MET A 1 5.71 -20.82 -7.07
N GLN A 2 5.97 -21.65 -6.04
CA GLN A 2 4.92 -22.14 -5.16
C GLN A 2 4.68 -21.09 -4.08
N LEU A 3 3.42 -20.68 -3.87
CA LEU A 3 3.08 -19.74 -2.81
C LEU A 3 3.34 -20.40 -1.44
N PRO A 4 3.81 -19.65 -0.43
CA PRO A 4 3.88 -20.19 0.92
C PRO A 4 2.48 -20.58 1.42
N PRO A 5 2.38 -21.53 2.37
CA PRO A 5 1.09 -21.86 2.96
C PRO A 5 0.48 -20.63 3.65
N ALA A 6 -0.85 -20.54 3.65
CA ALA A 6 -1.54 -19.52 4.41
C ALA A 6 -1.28 -19.72 5.91
N PRO A 7 -0.95 -18.66 6.67
CA PRO A 7 -0.74 -18.77 8.11
C PRO A 7 -2.02 -19.26 8.79
N SER A 8 -1.89 -19.94 9.94
CA SER A 8 -3.06 -20.39 10.73
C SER A 8 -3.74 -19.21 11.45
N HIS A 9 -4.95 -19.43 11.98
CA HIS A 9 -5.67 -18.38 12.70
C HIS A 9 -4.90 -18.02 13.97
N GLU A 10 -4.52 -19.08 14.68
CA GLU A 10 -3.84 -19.06 15.96
C GLU A 10 -2.46 -18.41 15.83
N GLU A 11 -1.73 -18.66 14.74
CA GLU A 11 -0.48 -17.97 14.42
C GLU A 11 -0.66 -16.45 14.34
N ILE A 12 -1.65 -15.96 13.58
CA ILE A 12 -1.90 -14.52 13.41
C ILE A 12 -2.36 -13.90 14.73
N VAL A 13 -3.30 -14.53 15.43
CA VAL A 13 -3.81 -14.05 16.73
C VAL A 13 -2.69 -13.94 17.75
N THR A 14 -1.81 -14.94 17.82
CA THR A 14 -0.67 -14.94 18.74
C THR A 14 0.37 -13.90 18.34
N LYS A 15 0.77 -13.87 17.06
CA LYS A 15 1.83 -12.98 16.56
C LYS A 15 1.51 -11.51 16.76
N PHE A 16 0.28 -11.10 16.51
CA PHE A 16 -0.13 -9.69 16.60
C PHE A 16 -0.91 -9.35 17.87
N ASN A 17 -0.91 -10.27 18.83
CA ASN A 17 -1.58 -10.12 20.13
C ASN A 17 -3.03 -9.62 20.04
N LEU A 18 -3.84 -10.32 19.24
CA LEU A 18 -5.26 -9.98 19.02
C LEU A 18 -6.11 -10.52 20.18
N GLU A 19 -6.07 -9.84 21.32
CA GLU A 19 -6.73 -10.27 22.57
C GLU A 19 -8.20 -10.63 22.39
N ILE A 20 -8.94 -9.84 21.59
CA ILE A 20 -10.36 -10.07 21.33
C ILE A 20 -10.64 -11.45 20.73
N LEU A 21 -9.69 -12.02 19.97
CA LEU A 21 -9.83 -13.31 19.30
C LEU A 21 -9.28 -14.49 20.11
N LYS A 22 -8.68 -14.26 21.29
CA LYS A 22 -8.22 -15.35 22.16
C LYS A 22 -9.39 -16.08 22.84
N SER A 23 -10.52 -15.39 23.01
CA SER A 23 -11.74 -16.01 23.52
C SER A 23 -12.41 -16.86 22.43
N PRO A 24 -13.02 -18.00 22.81
CA PRO A 24 -13.77 -18.81 21.88
C PRO A 24 -14.93 -18.02 21.26
N ALA A 25 -15.23 -18.32 19.99
CA ALA A 25 -16.36 -17.74 19.29
C ALA A 25 -17.66 -18.42 19.75
N ASP A 26 -18.66 -17.64 20.11
CA ASP A 26 -20.02 -18.11 20.36
C ASP A 26 -21.02 -17.27 19.54
N LEU A 27 -22.19 -17.83 19.24
CA LEU A 27 -23.23 -17.11 18.52
C LEU A 27 -23.80 -16.01 19.41
N ALA A 28 -23.81 -14.78 18.90
CA ALA A 28 -24.43 -13.67 19.60
C ALA A 28 -25.95 -13.76 19.50
N ILE A 29 -26.64 -13.62 20.63
CA ILE A 29 -28.11 -13.56 20.70
C ILE A 29 -28.52 -12.12 21.01
N ARG A 30 -29.46 -11.57 20.22
CA ARG A 30 -30.05 -10.24 20.44
C ARG A 30 -31.56 -10.34 20.35
N ASN A 31 -32.24 -9.84 21.38
CA ASN A 31 -33.71 -9.87 21.46
C ASN A 31 -34.33 -11.28 21.29
N GLY A 32 -33.59 -12.33 21.69
CA GLY A 32 -34.04 -13.73 21.56
C GLY A 32 -33.69 -14.40 20.23
N ASP A 33 -33.16 -13.66 19.25
CA ASP A 33 -32.76 -14.18 17.94
C ASP A 33 -31.25 -14.23 17.77
N ILE A 34 -30.78 -15.08 16.85
CA ILE A 34 -29.36 -15.10 16.44
C ILE A 34 -29.06 -13.79 15.71
N ALA A 35 -28.10 -13.05 16.24
CA ALA A 35 -27.71 -11.76 15.69
C ALA A 35 -26.94 -11.93 14.37
N LEU A 36 -27.17 -10.99 13.46
CA LEU A 36 -26.45 -10.88 12.19
C LEU A 36 -25.51 -9.67 12.23
N THR A 37 -24.37 -9.81 11.58
CA THR A 37 -23.48 -8.71 11.22
C THR A 37 -24.12 -7.85 10.14
N LYS A 38 -23.55 -6.67 9.88
CA LYS A 38 -24.01 -5.79 8.80
C LYS A 38 -23.90 -6.39 7.41
N SER A 39 -22.97 -7.32 7.20
CA SER A 39 -22.84 -8.07 5.95
C SER A 39 -23.86 -9.21 5.82
N GLY A 40 -24.69 -9.45 6.84
CA GLY A 40 -25.68 -10.53 6.87
C GLY A 40 -25.13 -11.87 7.36
N ASP A 41 -23.87 -11.94 7.77
CA ASP A 41 -23.29 -13.16 8.37
C ASP A 41 -23.72 -13.33 9.83
N LEU A 42 -23.70 -14.55 10.35
CA LEU A 42 -23.91 -14.81 11.78
C LEU A 42 -22.89 -14.05 12.63
N MET A 43 -23.38 -13.30 13.62
CA MET A 43 -22.51 -12.57 14.53
C MET A 43 -21.95 -13.52 15.60
N LEU A 44 -20.63 -13.44 15.79
CA LEU A 44 -19.90 -14.15 16.81
C LEU A 44 -19.51 -13.17 17.93
N ASN A 45 -19.94 -13.45 19.16
CA ASN A 45 -19.77 -12.65 20.38
C ASN A 45 -20.32 -11.21 20.28
N ASN A 46 -19.72 -10.36 19.46
CA ASN A 46 -20.14 -8.98 19.16
C ASN A 46 -19.61 -8.54 17.78
N GLU A 47 -19.96 -7.33 17.34
CA GLU A 47 -19.54 -6.75 16.06
C GLU A 47 -18.02 -6.73 15.92
N HIS A 48 -17.32 -6.29 16.97
CA HIS A 48 -15.87 -6.14 16.94
C HIS A 48 -15.16 -7.50 16.79
N TYR A 49 -15.58 -8.49 17.56
CA TYR A 49 -15.06 -9.86 17.45
C TYR A 49 -15.30 -10.41 16.04
N SER A 50 -16.52 -10.28 15.52
CA SER A 50 -16.90 -10.78 14.20
C SER A 50 -16.10 -10.10 13.07
N ALA A 51 -15.93 -8.78 13.16
CA ALA A 51 -15.20 -7.98 12.19
C ALA A 51 -13.70 -8.30 12.22
N MET A 52 -13.10 -8.37 13.41
CA MET A 52 -11.68 -8.72 13.58
C MET A 52 -11.40 -10.14 13.08
N ARG A 53 -12.31 -11.09 13.33
CA ARG A 53 -12.18 -12.47 12.81
C ARG A 53 -12.25 -12.53 11.28
N ARG A 54 -13.15 -11.75 10.66
CA ARG A 54 -13.23 -11.63 9.19
C ARG A 54 -11.99 -10.96 8.63
N PHE A 55 -11.50 -9.90 9.25
CA PHE A 55 -10.25 -9.23 8.90
C PHE A 55 -9.05 -10.19 8.92
N VAL A 56 -8.88 -10.96 10.01
CA VAL A 56 -7.83 -11.99 10.12
C VAL A 56 -7.96 -13.06 9.03
N SER A 57 -9.19 -13.50 8.72
CA SER A 57 -9.42 -14.51 7.68
C SER A 57 -9.07 -13.96 6.29
N ALA A 58 -9.52 -12.75 5.97
CA ALA A 58 -9.20 -12.06 4.72
C ALA A 58 -7.68 -11.89 4.57
N TRP A 59 -7.00 -11.46 5.64
CA TRP A 59 -5.54 -11.37 5.67
C TRP A 59 -4.88 -12.73 5.40
N ARG A 60 -5.22 -13.78 6.16
CA ARG A 60 -4.58 -15.11 6.04
C ARG A 60 -4.66 -15.67 4.63
N PHE A 61 -5.83 -15.57 4.00
CA PHE A 61 -6.03 -16.12 2.66
C PHE A 61 -5.27 -15.33 1.58
N ASN A 62 -5.01 -14.04 1.82
CA ASN A 62 -4.30 -13.19 0.88
C ASN A 62 -2.80 -13.04 1.18
N ALA A 63 -2.34 -13.32 2.41
CA ALA A 63 -0.97 -13.08 2.86
C ALA A 63 0.10 -13.73 1.95
N PRO A 64 -0.04 -14.99 1.49
CA PRO A 64 0.94 -15.58 0.57
C PRO A 64 1.08 -14.82 -0.75
N MET A 65 -0.04 -14.35 -1.31
CA MET A 65 -0.06 -13.59 -2.55
C MET A 65 0.50 -12.19 -2.32
N LEU A 66 0.08 -11.52 -1.25
CA LEU A 66 0.56 -10.19 -0.89
C LEU A 66 2.08 -10.19 -0.67
N LYS A 67 2.63 -11.20 0.00
CA LYS A 67 4.07 -11.38 0.18
C LYS A 67 4.78 -11.55 -1.17
N SER A 68 4.24 -12.38 -2.06
CA SER A 68 4.84 -12.61 -3.38
C SER A 68 4.83 -11.35 -4.25
N LEU A 69 3.73 -10.59 -4.23
CA LEU A 69 3.64 -9.28 -4.90
C LEU A 69 4.61 -8.28 -4.28
N PHE A 70 4.76 -8.28 -2.96
CA PHE A 70 5.68 -7.40 -2.25
C PHE A 70 7.12 -7.68 -2.66
N ASP A 71 7.54 -8.94 -2.65
CA ASP A 71 8.89 -9.35 -3.03
C ASP A 71 9.19 -8.98 -4.49
N LEU A 72 8.24 -9.25 -5.40
CA LEU A 72 8.37 -8.86 -6.80
C LEU A 72 8.50 -7.33 -6.94
N THR A 73 7.70 -6.58 -6.19
CA THR A 73 7.76 -5.10 -6.18
C THR A 73 9.14 -4.61 -5.77
N MET A 74 9.70 -5.14 -4.68
CA MET A 74 11.01 -4.73 -4.16
C MET A 74 12.16 -5.11 -5.10
N VAL A 75 12.14 -6.31 -5.67
CA VAL A 75 13.13 -6.77 -6.65
C VAL A 75 13.11 -5.89 -7.90
N VAL A 76 11.93 -5.64 -8.46
CA VAL A 76 11.77 -4.84 -9.69
C VAL A 76 12.10 -3.37 -9.45
N SER A 77 11.78 -2.84 -8.26
CA SER A 77 12.15 -1.48 -7.85
C SER A 77 13.67 -1.33 -7.73
N SER A 78 14.36 -2.30 -7.12
CA SER A 78 15.84 -2.31 -7.06
C SER A 78 16.46 -2.37 -8.45
N ARG A 79 16.00 -3.29 -9.31
CA ARG A 79 16.49 -3.40 -10.69
C ARG A 79 16.30 -2.11 -11.47
N SER A 80 15.18 -1.41 -11.28
CA SER A 80 14.94 -0.11 -11.92
C SER A 80 15.97 0.95 -11.52
N LYS A 81 16.43 0.94 -10.26
CA LYS A 81 17.50 1.86 -9.79
C LYS A 81 18.83 1.53 -10.47
N ASP A 82 19.17 0.24 -10.58
CA ASP A 82 20.41 -0.21 -11.24
C ASP A 82 20.42 0.13 -12.74
N LEU A 83 19.27 -0.04 -13.42
CA LEU A 83 19.10 0.32 -14.82
C LEU A 83 19.18 1.83 -15.03
N LYS A 84 18.60 2.65 -14.14
CA LYS A 84 18.74 4.11 -14.18
C LYS A 84 20.20 4.53 -14.02
N GLY A 85 20.95 3.92 -13.09
CA GLY A 85 22.39 4.16 -12.97
C GLY A 85 23.19 3.76 -14.23
N SER A 86 22.79 2.68 -14.89
CA SER A 86 23.40 2.26 -16.17
C SER A 86 23.07 3.23 -17.32
N LEU A 87 21.87 3.81 -17.33
CA LEU A 87 21.48 4.84 -18.28
C LEU A 87 22.27 6.14 -18.08
N ASP A 88 22.46 6.56 -16.83
CA ASP A 88 23.23 7.76 -16.48
C ASP A 88 24.69 7.64 -16.96
N GLN A 89 25.31 6.46 -16.85
CA GLN A 89 26.66 6.21 -17.40
C GLN A 89 26.74 6.38 -18.93
N ILE A 90 25.69 5.98 -19.66
CA ILE A 90 25.64 6.18 -21.13
C ILE A 90 25.50 7.67 -21.46
N LEU A 91 24.77 8.42 -20.65
CA LEU A 91 24.61 9.88 -20.83
C LEU A 91 25.91 10.62 -20.50
N ASP A 92 26.62 10.24 -19.45
CA ASP A 92 27.89 10.85 -19.05
C ASP A 92 28.98 10.70 -20.12
N HIS A 93 29.00 9.60 -20.85
CA HIS A 93 29.91 9.41 -22.00
C HIS A 93 29.61 10.31 -23.21
N HIS A 94 28.44 10.97 -23.22
CA HIS A 94 27.98 11.86 -24.30
C HIS A 94 27.86 13.35 -23.88
N LEU A 95 28.30 13.71 -22.67
CA LEU A 95 28.32 15.10 -22.18
C LEU A 95 29.51 15.92 -22.70
N ASP A 96 30.33 15.40 -23.63
CA ASP A 96 31.31 16.21 -24.34
C ASP A 96 30.56 17.20 -25.27
N PRO A 97 30.65 18.52 -25.05
CA PRO A 97 29.94 19.52 -25.86
C PRO A 97 30.33 19.51 -27.35
N ASN A 98 31.38 18.77 -27.73
CA ASN A 98 31.80 18.57 -29.12
C ASN A 98 31.22 17.31 -29.78
N GLN A 99 30.49 16.46 -29.06
CA GLN A 99 29.88 15.25 -29.64
C GLN A 99 28.54 15.55 -30.30
N LYS A 100 28.43 15.15 -31.58
CA LYS A 100 27.18 15.23 -32.36
C LYS A 100 26.07 14.39 -31.69
N PRO A 101 24.79 14.80 -31.80
CA PRO A 101 23.68 13.96 -31.37
C PRO A 101 23.78 12.57 -32.00
N PHE A 102 23.36 11.54 -31.27
CA PHE A 102 23.43 10.14 -31.71
C PHE A 102 23.05 10.01 -33.20
N SER A 103 23.98 9.50 -34.01
CA SER A 103 23.68 9.21 -35.40
C SER A 103 22.48 8.24 -35.47
N PRO A 104 21.48 8.50 -36.34
CA PRO A 104 20.40 7.55 -36.59
C PRO A 104 20.99 6.18 -36.94
N GLY A 105 20.54 5.11 -36.26
CA GLY A 105 21.05 3.75 -36.43
C GLY A 105 22.33 3.42 -35.66
N SER A 106 22.83 4.31 -34.80
CA SER A 106 23.93 3.96 -33.88
C SER A 106 23.50 2.91 -32.86
N THR A 107 24.41 1.97 -32.55
CA THR A 107 24.21 0.95 -31.51
C THR A 107 23.93 1.56 -30.13
N ALA A 108 24.48 2.75 -29.86
CA ALA A 108 24.27 3.48 -28.62
C ALA A 108 22.85 4.04 -28.48
N LEU A 109 22.25 4.54 -29.58
CA LEU A 109 20.84 4.96 -29.58
C LEU A 109 19.91 3.76 -29.33
N SER A 110 20.14 2.64 -30.02
CA SER A 110 19.34 1.42 -29.83
C SER A 110 19.45 0.89 -28.39
N ARG A 111 20.67 0.91 -27.81
CA ARG A 111 20.89 0.51 -26.41
C ARG A 111 20.17 1.44 -25.42
N ARG A 112 20.19 2.75 -25.67
CA ARG A 112 19.46 3.74 -24.84
C ARG A 112 17.95 3.50 -24.89
N ILE A 113 17.39 3.27 -26.07
CA ILE A 113 15.96 2.98 -26.24
C ILE A 113 15.59 1.71 -25.47
N ALA A 114 16.34 0.62 -25.67
CA ALA A 114 16.09 -0.65 -24.98
C ALA A 114 16.15 -0.50 -23.45
N LEU A 115 17.12 0.26 -22.91
CA LEU A 115 17.20 0.53 -21.48
C LEU A 115 16.01 1.37 -20.97
N ASN A 116 15.58 2.39 -21.73
CA ASN A 116 14.39 3.16 -21.36
C ASN A 116 13.12 2.31 -21.35
N GLU A 117 12.95 1.42 -22.33
CA GLU A 117 11.83 0.48 -22.39
C GLU A 117 11.85 -0.48 -21.19
N GLU A 118 13.02 -1.00 -20.83
CA GLU A 118 13.18 -1.89 -19.68
C GLU A 118 12.91 -1.17 -18.35
N ILE A 119 13.40 0.07 -18.19
CA ILE A 119 13.09 0.92 -17.03
C ILE A 119 11.59 1.16 -16.96
N ALA A 120 10.96 1.54 -18.06
CA ALA A 120 9.52 1.81 -18.09
C ALA A 120 8.70 0.54 -17.76
N ALA A 121 9.08 -0.62 -18.29
CA ALA A 121 8.43 -1.88 -18.00
C ALA A 121 8.53 -2.26 -16.51
N ASN A 122 9.73 -2.15 -15.92
CA ASN A 122 9.93 -2.44 -14.50
C ASN A 122 9.18 -1.45 -13.61
N MET A 123 9.18 -0.16 -13.95
CA MET A 123 8.45 0.85 -13.19
C MET A 123 6.93 0.64 -13.23
N MET A 124 6.37 0.37 -14.41
CA MET A 124 4.94 0.07 -14.52
C MET A 124 4.55 -1.22 -13.80
N GLY A 125 5.38 -2.27 -13.90
CA GLY A 125 5.15 -3.54 -13.21
C GLY A 125 5.19 -3.41 -11.69
N SER A 126 6.22 -2.74 -11.15
CA SER A 126 6.35 -2.51 -9.70
C SER A 126 5.24 -1.62 -9.14
N GLU A 127 4.86 -0.54 -9.83
CA GLU A 127 3.73 0.29 -9.41
C GLU A 127 2.40 -0.46 -9.44
N SER A 128 2.19 -1.33 -10.42
CA SER A 128 0.97 -2.16 -10.49
C SER A 128 0.89 -3.14 -9.33
N CYS A 129 2.00 -3.78 -8.98
CA CYS A 129 2.07 -4.70 -7.84
C CYS A 129 1.86 -3.95 -6.51
N ALA A 130 2.56 -2.83 -6.32
CA ALA A 130 2.42 -2.00 -5.13
C ALA A 130 0.98 -1.47 -4.97
N GLY A 131 0.39 -0.95 -6.06
CA GLY A 131 -1.00 -0.49 -6.09
C GLY A 131 -1.98 -1.59 -5.73
N ALA A 132 -1.81 -2.81 -6.27
CA ALA A 132 -2.65 -3.95 -5.93
C ALA A 132 -2.57 -4.32 -4.44
N ILE A 133 -1.38 -4.28 -3.83
CA ILE A 133 -1.22 -4.50 -2.38
C ILE A 133 -1.98 -3.43 -1.60
N LEU A 134 -1.72 -2.16 -1.88
CA LEU A 134 -2.35 -1.03 -1.18
C LEU A 134 -3.87 -1.08 -1.28
N LEU A 135 -4.41 -1.45 -2.45
CA LEU A 135 -5.85 -1.63 -2.67
C LEU A 135 -6.46 -2.74 -1.81
N ASN A 136 -5.81 -3.90 -1.75
CA ASN A 136 -6.29 -5.02 -0.93
C ASN A 136 -6.29 -4.64 0.55
N LEU A 137 -5.19 -4.06 1.03
CA LEU A 137 -5.07 -3.64 2.43
C LEU A 137 -6.07 -2.53 2.80
N THR A 138 -6.32 -1.60 1.87
CA THR A 138 -7.39 -0.59 2.04
C THR A 138 -8.75 -1.27 2.18
N GLY A 139 -9.06 -2.24 1.32
CA GLY A 139 -10.32 -2.98 1.37
C GLY A 139 -10.52 -3.71 2.69
N PHE A 140 -9.49 -4.40 3.20
CA PHE A 140 -9.56 -5.12 4.46
C PHE A 140 -9.85 -4.19 5.65
N LEU A 141 -9.15 -3.06 5.73
CA LEU A 141 -9.33 -2.11 6.84
C LEU A 141 -10.63 -1.33 6.72
N GLN A 142 -11.09 -1.00 5.51
CA GLN A 142 -12.39 -0.35 5.30
C GLN A 142 -13.54 -1.28 5.73
N ALA A 143 -13.48 -2.56 5.34
CA ALA A 143 -14.48 -3.54 5.79
C ALA A 143 -14.51 -3.65 7.32
N LEU A 144 -13.34 -3.77 7.97
CA LEU A 144 -13.23 -3.78 9.43
C LEU A 144 -13.86 -2.52 10.06
N ARG A 145 -13.53 -1.34 9.54
CA ARG A 145 -14.05 -0.05 10.03
C ARG A 145 -15.57 0.01 9.92
N ASP A 146 -16.11 -0.35 8.76
CA ASP A 146 -17.53 -0.26 8.48
C ASP A 146 -18.33 -1.25 9.35
N ASP A 147 -17.77 -2.43 9.60
CA ASP A 147 -18.38 -3.46 10.44
C ASP A 147 -18.47 -3.08 11.91
N ILE A 148 -17.50 -2.32 12.43
CA ILE A 148 -17.45 -1.91 13.85
C ILE A 148 -17.95 -0.48 14.09
N ASP A 149 -18.43 0.22 13.05
CA ASP A 149 -18.81 1.63 13.12
C ASP A 149 -17.68 2.56 13.65
N ALA A 150 -16.43 2.23 13.33
CA ALA A 150 -15.31 3.02 13.82
C ALA A 150 -15.45 4.48 13.32
N THR A 151 -15.36 5.41 14.28
CA THR A 151 -15.58 6.83 14.00
C THR A 151 -14.51 7.35 13.04
N ARG A 152 -14.80 8.47 12.38
CA ARG A 152 -13.80 9.14 11.55
C ARG A 152 -12.55 9.52 12.35
N THR A 153 -12.73 9.97 13.59
CA THR A 153 -11.63 10.36 14.47
C THR A 153 -10.77 9.16 14.82
N ASP A 154 -11.36 8.01 15.16
CA ASP A 154 -10.58 6.78 15.41
C ASP A 154 -9.82 6.37 14.14
N TRP A 155 -10.46 6.41 12.98
CA TRP A 155 -9.78 6.09 11.72
C TRP A 155 -8.57 7.01 11.43
N GLU A 156 -8.70 8.31 11.70
CA GLU A 156 -7.66 9.30 11.40
C GLU A 156 -6.54 9.34 12.46
N CYS A 157 -6.83 8.98 13.71
CA CYS A 157 -5.93 9.14 14.85
C CYS A 157 -5.40 7.83 15.45
N THR A 158 -5.91 6.66 15.04
CA THR A 158 -5.41 5.38 15.54
C THR A 158 -3.97 5.13 15.10
N ALA A 159 -3.13 4.76 16.08
CA ALA A 159 -1.74 4.40 15.87
C ALA A 159 -1.61 3.08 15.07
N PRO A 160 -0.49 2.85 14.36
CA PRO A 160 0.67 3.72 14.27
C PRO A 160 0.43 4.93 13.36
N LEU A 161 1.00 6.07 13.77
CA LEU A 161 0.97 7.31 13.02
C LEU A 161 2.31 7.51 12.32
N ILE A 162 2.26 7.73 11.00
CA ILE A 162 3.42 8.06 10.18
C ILE A 162 3.23 9.52 9.77
N HIS A 163 4.05 10.38 10.37
CA HIS A 163 3.99 11.84 10.18
C HIS A 163 2.60 12.43 10.43
N GLY A 164 1.96 11.99 11.52
CA GLY A 164 0.65 12.47 11.95
C GLY A 164 -0.53 11.88 11.19
N HIS A 165 -0.29 10.95 10.26
CA HIS A 165 -1.34 10.24 9.54
C HIS A 165 -1.37 8.76 9.94
N SER A 166 -2.56 8.26 10.23
CA SER A 166 -2.75 6.83 10.49
C SER A 166 -2.53 5.98 9.23
N VAL A 167 -2.20 4.70 9.44
CA VAL A 167 -2.06 3.71 8.35
C VAL A 167 -3.31 3.68 7.45
N GLY A 168 -4.51 3.69 8.04
CA GLY A 168 -5.77 3.71 7.28
C GLY A 168 -5.90 4.92 6.37
N VAL A 169 -5.52 6.12 6.84
CA VAL A 169 -5.54 7.36 6.02
C VAL A 169 -4.54 7.29 4.87
N ILE A 170 -3.33 6.78 5.13
CA ILE A 170 -2.26 6.66 4.12
C ILE A 170 -2.68 5.69 3.01
N PHE A 171 -3.23 4.53 3.37
CA PHE A 171 -3.71 3.55 2.40
C PHE A 171 -4.85 4.08 1.53
N VAL A 172 -5.82 4.79 2.11
CA VAL A 172 -6.89 5.42 1.32
C VAL A 172 -6.31 6.43 0.33
N ALA A 173 -5.38 7.29 0.77
CA ALA A 173 -4.75 8.28 -0.09
C ALA A 173 -3.96 7.62 -1.23
N ALA A 174 -3.19 6.57 -0.94
CA ALA A 174 -2.40 5.86 -1.94
C ALA A 174 -3.25 5.07 -2.93
N SER A 175 -4.31 4.40 -2.45
CA SER A 175 -5.27 3.70 -3.29
C SER A 175 -6.06 4.63 -4.21
N ASN A 176 -6.45 5.82 -3.71
CA ASN A 176 -7.10 6.83 -4.54
C ASN A 176 -6.16 7.35 -5.63
N TYR A 177 -4.90 7.62 -5.29
CA TYR A 177 -3.88 7.99 -6.28
C TYR A 177 -3.75 6.91 -7.35
N PHE A 178 -3.62 5.64 -6.97
CA PHE A 178 -3.44 4.55 -7.92
C PHE A 178 -4.63 4.37 -8.86
N ARG A 179 -5.86 4.39 -8.34
CA ARG A 179 -7.09 4.23 -9.15
C ARG A 179 -7.35 5.36 -10.12
N HIS A 180 -7.00 6.59 -9.73
CA HIS A 180 -7.37 7.81 -10.43
C HIS A 180 -6.16 8.57 -10.97
N TRP A 181 -5.03 7.90 -11.16
CA TRP A 181 -3.79 8.55 -11.57
C TRP A 181 -3.95 9.35 -12.88
N ASP A 182 -4.63 8.78 -13.88
CA ASP A 182 -4.84 9.42 -15.17
C ASP A 182 -5.76 10.65 -15.06
N GLU A 183 -6.76 10.60 -14.19
CA GLU A 183 -7.65 11.72 -13.85
C GLU A 183 -6.85 12.84 -13.17
N TRP A 184 -6.03 12.51 -12.16
CA TRP A 184 -5.25 13.48 -11.39
C TRP A 184 -4.25 14.25 -12.28
N ARG A 185 -3.71 13.62 -13.34
CA ARG A 185 -2.85 14.32 -14.32
C ARG A 185 -3.60 15.33 -15.18
N LYS A 186 -4.90 15.13 -15.40
CA LYS A 186 -5.75 15.98 -16.24
C LYS A 186 -6.43 17.09 -15.44
N THR A 187 -6.59 16.93 -14.14
CA THR A 187 -7.28 17.90 -13.27
C THR A 187 -6.34 19.02 -12.79
N SER A 188 -6.59 20.26 -13.20
CA SER A 188 -5.87 21.44 -12.72
C SER A 188 -6.83 22.63 -12.57
N PRO A 189 -7.05 23.17 -11.35
CA PRO A 189 -6.47 22.73 -10.06
C PRO A 189 -7.08 21.41 -9.56
N PRO A 190 -6.39 20.66 -8.67
CA PRO A 190 -6.94 19.41 -8.10
C PRO A 190 -8.27 19.63 -7.38
N THR A 191 -9.16 18.64 -7.42
CA THR A 191 -10.39 18.67 -6.60
C THR A 191 -10.04 18.61 -5.11
N THR A 192 -10.96 19.00 -4.23
CA THR A 192 -10.74 18.93 -2.77
C THR A 192 -10.32 17.52 -2.31
N ARG A 193 -10.92 16.46 -2.87
CA ARG A 193 -10.57 15.07 -2.52
C ARG A 193 -9.18 14.68 -2.99
N GLN A 194 -8.81 15.11 -4.20
CA GLN A 194 -7.46 14.92 -4.74
C GLN A 194 -6.44 15.66 -3.88
N ALA A 195 -6.70 16.93 -3.55
CA ALA A 195 -5.84 17.77 -2.72
C ALA A 195 -5.60 17.17 -1.32
N THR A 196 -6.64 16.66 -0.66
CA THR A 196 -6.50 15.98 0.64
C THR A 196 -5.61 14.74 0.55
N SER A 197 -5.84 13.88 -0.45
CA SER A 197 -5.02 12.68 -0.63
C SER A 197 -3.58 13.05 -0.98
N MET A 198 -3.38 14.06 -1.83
CA MET A 198 -2.04 14.59 -2.14
C MET A 198 -1.34 15.15 -0.89
N ALA A 199 -2.04 15.84 0.00
CA ALA A 199 -1.44 16.36 1.24
C ALA A 199 -0.88 15.23 2.12
N VAL A 200 -1.65 14.15 2.31
CA VAL A 200 -1.22 12.96 3.05
C VAL A 200 0.02 12.33 2.40
N LEU A 201 -0.03 12.07 1.09
CA LEU A 201 1.08 11.44 0.37
C LEU A 201 2.34 12.32 0.38
N ASN A 202 2.18 13.64 0.26
CA ASN A 202 3.29 14.57 0.37
C ASN A 202 3.95 14.48 1.74
N ALA A 203 3.17 14.58 2.82
CA ALA A 203 3.68 14.54 4.18
C ALA A 203 4.46 13.25 4.48
N VAL A 204 3.96 12.10 4.02
CA VAL A 204 4.62 10.79 4.19
C VAL A 204 5.89 10.66 3.35
N LEU A 205 5.89 11.16 2.12
CA LEU A 205 7.07 11.03 1.24
C LEU A 205 8.17 12.05 1.56
N ASP A 206 7.81 13.28 1.94
CA ASP A 206 8.77 14.35 2.27
C ASP A 206 9.59 13.99 3.50
N SER A 207 8.91 13.45 4.51
CA SER A 207 9.51 13.03 5.75
C SER A 207 10.42 11.81 5.64
N ALA A 208 10.10 10.89 4.74
CA ALA A 208 10.96 9.75 4.42
C ALA A 208 12.18 10.13 3.56
N GLY A 209 12.33 11.41 3.17
CA GLY A 209 13.35 11.84 2.21
C GLY A 209 13.16 11.23 0.81
N ALA A 210 11.96 10.72 0.52
CA ALA A 210 11.64 10.00 -0.71
C ALA A 210 11.31 10.92 -1.90
N LYS A 211 11.32 12.25 -1.67
CA LYS A 211 11.26 13.29 -2.71
C LYS A 211 12.60 14.01 -2.86
N LYS A 212 13.04 14.18 -4.12
CA LYS A 212 14.16 15.07 -4.47
C LYS A 212 13.61 16.49 -4.67
N GLY A 213 13.77 17.36 -3.67
CA GLY A 213 13.40 18.79 -3.74
C GLY A 213 11.90 19.08 -3.71
N THR A 214 11.48 20.28 -4.16
CA THR A 214 10.09 20.77 -4.17
C THR A 214 9.21 20.15 -5.26
N GLN A 215 9.47 18.90 -5.67
CA GLN A 215 8.69 18.23 -6.71
C GLN A 215 7.24 18.02 -6.24
N ARG A 216 6.28 18.56 -7.01
CA ARG A 216 4.86 18.26 -6.85
C ARG A 216 4.63 16.77 -7.15
N LEU A 217 3.76 16.09 -6.39
CA LEU A 217 3.40 14.68 -6.56
C LEU A 217 3.15 14.25 -8.01
N LEU A 218 2.55 15.12 -8.83
CA LEU A 218 2.23 14.84 -10.24
C LEU A 218 3.47 14.60 -11.15
N GLY A 219 4.68 14.88 -10.66
CA GLY A 219 5.95 14.55 -11.33
C GLY A 219 6.76 13.46 -10.64
N VAL A 220 6.26 12.87 -9.54
CA VAL A 220 6.97 11.84 -8.79
C VAL A 220 6.57 10.48 -9.34
N GLU A 221 7.52 9.83 -10.01
CA GLU A 221 7.35 8.43 -10.39
C GLU A 221 7.45 7.52 -9.15
N GLY A 222 6.75 6.37 -9.20
CA GLY A 222 6.91 5.35 -8.17
C GLY A 222 6.20 5.68 -6.85
N ILE A 223 5.06 6.37 -6.87
CA ILE A 223 4.40 6.80 -5.61
C ILE A 223 3.93 5.59 -4.82
N CYS A 224 3.32 4.59 -5.46
CA CYS A 224 2.80 3.42 -4.75
C CYS A 224 3.95 2.61 -4.13
N THR A 225 5.01 2.38 -4.89
CA THR A 225 6.22 1.69 -4.43
C THR A 225 6.90 2.44 -3.29
N LYS A 226 7.03 3.76 -3.36
CA LYS A 226 7.61 4.57 -2.27
C LYS A 226 6.75 4.56 -1.02
N ILE A 227 5.43 4.70 -1.14
CA ILE A 227 4.54 4.63 0.02
C ILE A 227 4.60 3.24 0.66
N LEU A 228 4.60 2.19 -0.15
CA LEU A 228 4.76 0.82 0.33
C LEU A 228 6.10 0.64 1.03
N ASP A 229 7.19 1.17 0.49
CA ASP A 229 8.52 1.16 1.11
C ASP A 229 8.52 1.90 2.44
N VAL A 230 7.94 3.10 2.53
CA VAL A 230 7.82 3.84 3.80
C VAL A 230 7.01 3.07 4.84
N LEU A 231 5.93 2.40 4.40
CA LEU A 231 5.06 1.62 5.26
C LEU A 231 5.69 0.29 5.72
N SER A 232 6.59 -0.28 4.94
CA SER A 232 7.21 -1.58 5.20
C SER A 232 8.64 -1.48 5.71
N ASP A 233 9.32 -0.35 5.51
CA ASP A 233 10.77 -0.22 5.67
C ASP A 233 11.52 -1.37 4.97
N GLY A 234 11.10 -1.64 3.72
CA GLY A 234 11.60 -2.74 2.89
C GLY A 234 11.17 -4.16 3.32
N ASP A 235 10.37 -4.32 4.38
CA ASP A 235 10.01 -5.61 4.96
C ASP A 235 8.48 -5.82 5.08
N PHE A 236 8.00 -6.92 4.47
CA PHE A 236 6.60 -7.30 4.53
C PHE A 236 6.11 -7.56 5.96
N GLU A 237 6.98 -8.02 6.85
CA GLU A 237 6.60 -8.29 8.24
C GLU A 237 6.31 -6.99 9.00
N LYS A 238 7.14 -5.96 8.82
CA LYS A 238 6.87 -4.63 9.36
C LYS A 238 5.60 -4.01 8.79
N LEU A 239 5.31 -4.21 7.50
CA LEU A 239 4.02 -3.82 6.92
C LEU A 239 2.88 -4.50 7.66
N SER A 240 2.98 -5.82 7.84
CA SER A 240 1.97 -6.62 8.55
C SER A 240 1.76 -6.12 9.98
N GLU A 241 2.84 -5.89 10.73
CA GLU A 241 2.79 -5.35 12.09
C GLU A 241 2.04 -4.02 12.15
N ARG A 242 2.30 -3.08 11.22
CA ARG A 242 1.62 -1.78 11.20
C ARG A 242 0.14 -1.89 10.85
N VAL A 243 -0.21 -2.79 9.92
CA VAL A 243 -1.62 -3.06 9.56
C VAL A 243 -2.36 -3.63 10.76
N PHE A 244 -1.81 -4.65 11.41
CA PHE A 244 -2.45 -5.27 12.57
C PHE A 244 -2.48 -4.36 13.80
N ALA A 245 -1.42 -3.57 14.03
CA ALA A 245 -1.41 -2.57 15.11
C ALA A 245 -2.52 -1.53 14.90
N PHE A 246 -2.70 -1.05 13.66
CA PHE A 246 -3.80 -0.16 13.33
C PHE A 246 -5.16 -0.83 13.53
N ALA A 247 -5.35 -2.03 12.98
CA ALA A 247 -6.60 -2.77 13.11
C ALA A 247 -6.98 -3.02 14.58
N ASN A 248 -6.02 -3.42 15.41
CA ASN A 248 -6.23 -3.70 16.83
C ASN A 248 -6.47 -2.42 17.66
N GLY A 249 -5.94 -1.28 17.21
CA GLY A 249 -6.15 0.02 17.84
C GLY A 249 -7.49 0.67 17.48
N LEU A 250 -8.21 0.18 16.46
CA LEU A 250 -9.52 0.70 16.11
C LEU A 250 -10.55 0.35 17.19
N LYS A 251 -11.41 1.32 17.50
CA LYS A 251 -12.45 1.17 18.49
C LYS A 251 -13.82 1.10 17.82
N PRO A 252 -14.75 0.30 18.35
CA PRO A 252 -16.14 0.34 17.91
C PRO A 252 -16.73 1.73 18.13
N GLY A 253 -17.64 2.13 17.25
CA GLY A 253 -18.41 3.35 17.42
C GLY A 253 -19.29 3.32 18.69
N PRO A 254 -19.72 4.51 19.18
CA PRO A 254 -20.67 4.62 20.28
C PRO A 254 -22.08 4.11 19.93
#